data_AF-A0A096BZI4-F1
#
_entry.id   AF-A0A096BZI4-F1
#
_cell.length_a   1.000
_cell.length_b   1.000
_cell.length_c   1.000
_cell.angle_alpha   90.00
_cell.angle_beta   90.00
_cell.angle_gamma   90.00
#
_symmetry.space_group_name_H-M   'P 1'
#
loop_
_entity.id
_entity.type
_entity.pdbx_description
1 polymer ?
#
loop_
_entity_poly.entity_id
_entity_poly.type
_entity_poly.pdbx_seq_one_letter_code
_entity_poly.pdbx_strand_id
1 'polypeptide(L)'
;MDSLHSFIDEMLLDSDTKKDIFLEALLKDIKQQPIPTLKQAQSGFTVSSHLHGIRMNYESHEVTIVYKVVPDLYDDYIVNFAQFAVIVEGLITCRRKQRWALES
;
A
#
# COMPACT_ATOMS: atom_id res chain seq x y z
N MET A 1 6.81 5.54 -15.49
CA MET A 1 6.11 4.54 -14.64
C MET A 1 6.08 5.14 -13.26
N ASP A 2 4.93 5.16 -12.60
CA ASP A 2 4.78 5.78 -11.28
C ASP A 2 4.87 4.73 -10.15
N SER A 3 4.98 5.22 -8.91
CA SER A 3 5.06 4.38 -7.72
C SER A 3 3.77 3.57 -7.48
N LEU A 4 2.61 3.96 -8.02
CA LEU A 4 1.38 3.18 -7.91
C LEU A 4 1.46 1.90 -8.75
N HIS A 5 1.89 1.99 -10.01
CA HIS A 5 2.02 0.83 -10.88
C HIS A 5 3.00 -0.19 -10.29
N SER A 6 4.18 0.27 -9.87
CA SER A 6 5.17 -0.58 -9.20
C SER A 6 4.63 -1.18 -7.88
N PHE A 7 3.83 -0.43 -7.12
CA PHE A 7 3.19 -0.94 -5.90
C PHE A 7 2.17 -2.03 -6.21
N ILE A 8 1.32 -1.85 -7.23
CA ILE A 8 0.37 -2.86 -7.68
C ILE A 8 1.11 -4.14 -8.09
N ASP A 9 2.20 -4.00 -8.86
CA ASP A 9 3.03 -5.13 -9.27
C ASP A 9 3.62 -5.87 -8.05
N GLU A 10 4.17 -5.15 -7.07
CA GLU A 10 4.66 -5.75 -5.82
C GLU A 10 3.56 -6.51 -5.09
N MET A 11 2.37 -5.91 -4.99
CA MET A 11 1.23 -6.49 -4.26
C MET A 11 0.61 -7.68 -4.99
N LEU A 12 0.72 -7.78 -6.31
CA LEU A 12 0.18 -8.90 -7.10
C LEU A 12 1.21 -9.97 -7.44
N LEU A 13 2.50 -9.69 -7.26
CA LEU A 13 3.54 -10.71 -7.36
C LEU A 13 3.27 -11.80 -6.30
N ASP A 14 3.44 -13.07 -6.67
CA ASP A 14 3.35 -14.24 -5.78
C ASP A 14 2.07 -14.42 -4.93
N SER A 15 1.94 -15.62 -4.35
CA SER A 15 0.82 -15.99 -3.47
C SER A 15 1.15 -15.88 -1.97
N ASP A 16 2.12 -15.04 -1.58
CA ASP A 16 2.51 -14.88 -0.16
C ASP A 16 1.35 -14.27 0.67
N THR A 17 0.93 -14.97 1.71
CA THR A 17 -0.14 -14.54 2.62
C THR A 17 0.23 -13.29 3.42
N LYS A 18 1.52 -12.96 3.54
CA LYS A 18 1.96 -11.71 4.19
C LYS A 18 1.45 -10.46 3.48
N LYS A 19 1.28 -10.50 2.15
CA LYS A 19 0.72 -9.38 1.37
C LYS A 19 -0.76 -9.19 1.64
N ASP A 20 -1.50 -10.28 1.87
CA ASP A 20 -2.91 -10.21 2.25
C ASP A 20 -3.06 -9.50 3.61
N ILE A 21 -2.26 -9.91 4.60
CA ILE A 21 -2.24 -9.29 5.93
C ILE A 21 -1.85 -7.81 5.84
N PHE A 22 -0.84 -7.49 5.01
CA PHE A 22 -0.41 -6.11 4.79
C PHE A 22 -1.53 -5.23 4.20
N LEU A 23 -2.21 -5.70 3.15
CA LEU A 23 -3.29 -4.95 2.51
C LEU A 23 -4.51 -4.80 3.42
N GLU A 24 -4.86 -5.83 4.20
CA GLU A 24 -5.96 -5.74 5.16
C GLU A 24 -5.66 -4.75 6.29
N ALA A 25 -4.43 -4.74 6.81
CA ALA A 25 -3.98 -3.74 7.77
C ALA A 25 -3.99 -2.33 7.17
N LEU A 26 -3.50 -2.18 5.93
CA LEU A 26 -3.48 -0.90 5.24
C LEU A 26 -4.89 -0.35 5.03
N LEU A 27 -5.84 -1.20 4.62
CA LEU A 27 -7.24 -0.81 4.45
C LEU A 27 -7.88 -0.37 5.78
N LYS A 28 -7.55 -1.05 6.88
CA LYS A 28 -8.00 -0.69 8.21
C LYS A 28 -7.44 0.68 8.62
N ASP A 29 -6.17 0.93 8.39
CA ASP A 29 -5.51 2.19 8.75
C ASP A 29 -6.08 3.38 7.97
N ILE A 30 -6.39 3.21 6.68
CA ILE A 30 -7.08 4.25 5.87
C ILE A 30 -8.43 4.63 6.50
N LYS A 31 -9.18 3.62 7.00
CA LYS A 31 -10.52 3.81 7.58
C LYS A 31 -10.48 4.38 9.00
N GLN A 32 -9.48 4.02 9.79
CA GLN A 32 -9.40 4.33 11.22
C GLN A 32 -8.49 5.53 11.54
N GLN A 33 -7.58 5.88 10.64
CA GLN A 33 -6.66 7.01 10.75
C GLN A 33 -5.92 7.04 12.11
N PRO A 34 -5.24 5.94 12.47
CA PRO A 34 -4.58 5.84 13.77
C PRO A 34 -3.44 6.85 13.89
N ILE A 35 -3.19 7.30 15.12
CA ILE A 35 -2.06 8.17 15.45
C ILE A 35 -0.75 7.45 15.07
N PRO A 36 0.16 8.10 14.29
CA PRO A 36 1.44 7.49 13.95
C PRO A 36 2.30 7.20 15.19
N THR A 37 2.91 6.02 15.22
CA THR A 37 3.90 5.64 16.22
C THR A 37 5.23 6.40 16.02
N LEU A 38 6.05 6.47 17.07
CA LEU A 38 7.38 7.10 16.99
C LEU A 38 8.24 6.54 15.86
N LYS A 39 8.19 5.22 15.64
CA LYS A 39 8.93 4.54 14.57
C LYS A 39 8.46 4.97 13.17
N GLN A 40 7.15 5.13 12.99
CA GLN A 40 6.57 5.61 11.73
C GLN A 40 6.91 7.09 11.47
N ALA A 41 6.90 7.91 12.52
CA ALA A 41 7.34 9.31 12.42
C ALA A 41 8.83 9.41 12.02
N GLN A 42 9.69 8.56 12.59
CA GLN A 42 11.12 8.51 12.26
C GLN A 42 11.40 7.99 10.85
N SER A 43 10.64 7.00 10.37
CA SER A 43 10.80 6.48 9.00
C SER A 43 10.25 7.41 7.93
N GLY A 44 9.38 8.36 8.31
CA GLY A 44 8.63 9.18 7.37
C GLY A 44 7.58 8.40 6.58
N PHE A 45 7.22 7.19 7.02
CA PHE A 45 6.19 6.34 6.41
C PHE A 45 5.23 5.82 7.46
N THR A 46 3.93 5.99 7.21
CA THR A 46 2.86 5.40 8.03
C THR A 46 2.91 3.88 7.95
N VAL A 47 3.09 3.32 6.76
CA VAL A 47 3.24 1.87 6.57
C VAL A 47 4.28 1.64 5.47
N SER A 48 4.95 0.49 5.44
CA SER A 48 5.90 0.16 4.37
C SER A 48 5.87 -1.31 4.01
N SER A 49 5.92 -1.60 2.71
CA SER A 49 6.16 -2.92 2.15
C SER A 49 7.67 -3.16 1.93
N HIS A 50 8.04 -4.14 1.10
CA HIS A 50 9.44 -4.38 0.76
C HIS A 50 9.97 -3.24 -0.13
N LEU A 51 9.21 -2.87 -1.16
CA LEU A 51 9.65 -1.90 -2.17
C LEU A 51 9.09 -0.49 -1.96
N HIS A 52 7.96 -0.35 -1.28
CA HIS A 52 7.25 0.92 -1.17
C HIS A 52 7.09 1.39 0.28
N GLY A 53 7.08 2.70 0.44
CA GLY A 53 6.63 3.39 1.63
C GLY A 53 5.31 4.11 1.36
N ILE A 54 4.39 4.06 2.32
CA ILE A 54 3.08 4.70 2.25
C ILE A 54 3.05 5.80 3.31
N ARG A 55 2.81 7.04 2.87
CA ARG A 55 2.61 8.20 3.76
C ARG A 55 1.14 8.56 3.76
N MET A 56 0.51 8.54 4.93
CA MET A 56 -0.87 9.00 5.09
C MET A 56 -0.85 10.39 5.71
N ASN A 57 -1.33 11.38 4.97
CA ASN A 57 -1.63 12.70 5.49
C ASN A 57 -3.10 12.75 5.91
N TYR A 58 -3.35 12.67 7.22
CA TYR A 58 -4.71 12.70 7.78
C TYR A 58 -5.36 14.09 7.71
N GLU A 59 -4.55 15.17 7.61
CA GLU A 59 -5.08 16.53 7.50
C GLU A 59 -5.61 16.80 6.09
N SER A 60 -4.87 16.40 5.05
CA SER A 60 -5.31 16.56 3.66
C SER A 60 -6.12 15.37 3.11
N HIS A 61 -6.24 14.29 3.88
CA HIS A 61 -6.85 13.03 3.45
C HIS A 61 -6.21 12.45 2.17
N GLU A 62 -4.88 12.50 2.10
CA GLU A 62 -4.08 12.04 0.97
C GLU A 62 -3.06 10.98 1.35
N VAL A 63 -2.91 10.01 0.47
CA VAL A 63 -1.88 8.98 0.53
C VAL A 63 -0.83 9.27 -0.52
N THR A 64 0.45 9.30 -0.11
CA THR A 64 1.60 9.30 -1.01
C THR A 64 2.23 7.91 -1.01
N ILE A 65 2.30 7.31 -2.20
CA ILE A 65 3.00 6.05 -2.45
C ILE A 65 4.38 6.39 -3.00
N VAL A 66 5.42 5.88 -2.33
CA VAL A 66 6.82 6.19 -2.61
C VAL A 66 7.58 4.90 -2.88
N TYR A 67 8.31 4.81 -3.98
CA TYR A 67 9.29 3.75 -4.18
C TYR A 67 10.54 4.03 -3.32
N LYS A 68 10.77 3.24 -2.25
CA LYS A 68 11.76 3.59 -1.22
C LYS A 68 13.16 3.01 -1.43
N VAL A 69 13.34 2.16 -2.44
CA VAL A 69 14.60 1.40 -2.63
C VAL A 69 15.64 2.22 -3.38
N VAL A 70 15.22 2.86 -4.48
CA VAL A 70 16.06 3.73 -5.29
C VAL A 70 15.35 5.08 -5.41
N PRO A 71 15.90 6.15 -4.82
CA PRO A 71 15.32 7.49 -4.94
C PRO A 71 15.11 7.87 -6.41
N ASP A 72 14.00 8.54 -6.69
CA ASP A 72 13.66 9.12 -8.00
C ASP A 72 13.56 8.11 -9.17
N LEU A 73 13.54 6.80 -8.90
CA LEU A 73 13.35 5.79 -9.95
C LEU A 73 11.92 5.84 -10.52
N TYR A 74 10.93 6.06 -9.64
CA TYR A 74 9.54 6.23 -9.99
C TYR A 74 8.99 7.47 -9.29
N ASP A 75 8.16 8.23 -10.01
CA ASP A 75 7.48 9.38 -9.44
C ASP A 75 6.58 8.95 -8.27
N ASP A 76 6.56 9.76 -7.22
CA ASP A 76 5.61 9.59 -6.11
C ASP A 76 4.18 9.69 -6.63
N TYR A 77 3.30 8.81 -6.15
CA TYR A 77 1.89 8.84 -6.54
C TYR A 77 1.03 9.33 -5.37
N ILE A 78 0.29 10.41 -5.59
CA ILE A 78 -0.60 11.01 -4.59
C ILE A 78 -2.05 10.70 -4.95
N VAL A 79 -2.81 10.22 -3.98
CA VAL A 79 -4.20 9.82 -4.15
C VAL A 79 -4.99 10.04 -2.87
N ASN A 80 -6.25 10.43 -2.97
CA ASN A 80 -7.05 10.62 -1.75
C ASN A 80 -7.41 9.28 -1.10
N PHE A 81 -7.78 9.33 0.17
CA PHE A 81 -8.06 8.13 0.97
C PHE A 81 -9.18 7.25 0.37
N ALA A 82 -10.24 7.86 -0.15
CA ALA A 82 -11.38 7.11 -0.69
C ALA A 82 -10.96 6.32 -1.95
N GLN A 83 -10.22 6.95 -2.85
CA GLN A 83 -9.69 6.30 -4.04
C GLN A 83 -8.67 5.21 -3.67
N PHE A 84 -7.79 5.50 -2.70
CA PHE A 84 -6.80 4.52 -2.26
C PHE A 84 -7.45 3.30 -1.58
N ALA A 85 -8.52 3.49 -0.80
CA ALA A 85 -9.29 2.39 -0.23
C ALA A 85 -9.86 1.46 -1.31
N VAL A 86 -10.41 2.02 -2.40
CA VAL A 86 -10.91 1.24 -3.54
C VAL A 86 -9.79 0.45 -4.21
N ILE A 87 -8.61 1.06 -4.39
CA ILE A 87 -7.44 0.38 -4.95
C ILE A 87 -7.04 -0.82 -4.06
N VAL A 88 -6.94 -0.61 -2.75
CA VAL A 88 -6.55 -1.66 -1.79
C VAL A 88 -7.60 -2.78 -1.74
N GLU A 89 -8.89 -2.46 -1.72
CA GLU A 89 -9.98 -3.45 -1.77
C GLU A 89 -9.97 -4.26 -3.08
N GLY A 90 -9.66 -3.61 -4.20
CA GLY A 90 -9.45 -4.26 -5.50
C GLY A 90 -8.28 -5.23 -5.46
N LEU A 91 -7.13 -4.82 -4.92
CA LEU A 91 -5.94 -5.67 -4.77
C LEU A 91 -6.22 -6.90 -3.91
N ILE A 92 -6.88 -6.74 -2.77
CA ILE A 92 -7.29 -7.87 -1.90
C ILE A 92 -8.16 -8.86 -2.69
N THR A 93 -9.12 -8.35 -3.47
CA THR A 93 -10.00 -9.18 -4.30
C THR A 93 -9.22 -9.94 -5.36
N CYS A 94 -8.30 -9.28 -6.06
CA CYS A 94 -7.44 -9.88 -7.08
C CYS A 94 -6.56 -11.00 -6.49
N ARG A 95 -5.92 -10.76 -5.35
CA ARG A 95 -5.07 -11.76 -4.67
C ARG A 95 -5.87 -12.99 -4.23
N ARG A 96 -7.06 -12.81 -3.66
CA ARG A 96 -7.95 -13.92 -3.28
C ARG A 96 -8.31 -14.81 -4.48
N LYS A 97 -8.56 -14.21 -5.65
CA LYS A 97 -8.82 -14.96 -6.89
C LYS A 97 -7.58 -15.70 -7.41
N GLN A 98 -6.40 -15.07 -7.39
CA GLN A 98 -5.15 -15.72 -7.80
C GLN A 98 -4.85 -16.95 -6.94
N ARG A 99 -5.08 -16.86 -5.62
CA ARG A 99 -4.89 -18.00 -4.72
C ARG A 99 -5.80 -19.17 -5.08
N TRP A 100 -7.09 -18.94 -5.30
CA TRP A 100 -8.00 -20.02 -5.70
C TRP A 100 -7.64 -20.65 -7.05
N ALA A 101 -7.11 -19.88 -8.00
CA ALA A 101 -6.65 -20.42 -9.27
C ALA A 101 -5.40 -21.31 -9.16
N LEU A 102 -4.61 -21.17 -8.09
CA LEU A 102 -3.46 -22.04 -7.81
C LEU A 102 -3.86 -23.31 -7.05
N GLU A 103 -5.01 -23.30 -6.38
CA GLU A 103 -5.55 -24.42 -5.60
C GLU A 103 -6.47 -25.35 -6.43
N SER A 104 -6.84 -24.95 -7.65
CA SER A 104 -7.69 -25.70 -8.60
C SER A 104 -6.87 -26.49 -9.62
#